data_AF-A0A132MIJ6-F1
#
_entry.id   AF-A0A132MIJ6-F1
#
_cell.length_a   1.000
_cell.length_b   1.000
_cell.length_c   1.000
_cell.angle_alpha   90.00
_cell.angle_beta   90.00
_cell.angle_gamma   90.00
#
_symmetry.space_group_name_H-M   'P 1'
#
loop_
_entity.id
_entity.type
_entity.pdbx_description
1 polymer ?
#
loop_
_entity_poly.entity_id
_entity_poly.type
_entity_poly.pdbx_seq_one_letter_code
_entity_poly.pdbx_strand_id
1 'polypeptide(L)'
;MTGWDRALAGEPWYPEAPAGHGGSGGFEDPAVLRPPDLGRAWHRDFHYPRGVVPLGAALVADLVRGAQQAVRTLRLSASGGLAARFVGPYVYLGTARADPPSAAERAAALADVRGYPARFRGHWAAARAELEARLRELEQAPVEDFDPPALGAYLARAWQVHARAWQVHFEVMYRLLASHELIRDELAGLGVDGDELLRLLHAEDNSVLAGDRALSALAASARRAGLAHLFTEHSGPLLPRLARHEAAAAWLAEFREFLAVYGQRCDALGDLTRPSWVEDPEQPLALVRMLLLGEATRPAGAGGGIPHRAGRAGGLPARGAALVEDARRANVVWWNEEHNLVIDLRAHLPIRRAALALAAATGAPEPDAVLFLFAEEADRLAHGLTGWAELAGLVAARRAYYQAWRERREELPSFLGTPAADEGDPVVKQIISAGWCGAGSAPGETPRVLRGLGVSCGTARGRVRVLRSPDDLASLRPGEVLVCEATSPSWTPVFSLLAACVCDVGGMLTHAATISREYGIPCVCDVGSATRDLRDGDEVEVDGTNGTVTLLARPDPVR
;
A
#
# COMPACT_ATOMS: atom_id res chain seq x y z
N MET A 1 28.25 -1.12 10.54
CA MET A 1 27.43 -2.25 11.01
C MET A 1 26.96 -1.97 12.42
N THR A 2 25.66 -1.87 12.62
CA THR A 2 25.01 -1.69 13.92
C THR A 2 24.99 -2.99 14.74
N GLY A 3 24.59 -2.95 16.02
CA GLY A 3 24.34 -4.16 16.81
C GLY A 3 23.21 -5.03 16.22
N TRP A 4 22.20 -4.39 15.63
CA TRP A 4 21.09 -5.04 14.94
C TRP A 4 21.52 -5.79 13.68
N ASP A 5 22.44 -5.21 12.90
CA ASP A 5 22.96 -5.84 11.67
C ASP A 5 23.55 -7.23 11.93
N ARG A 6 24.22 -7.42 13.08
CA ARG A 6 24.81 -8.72 13.44
C ARG A 6 23.81 -9.69 14.07
N ALA A 7 22.77 -9.17 14.74
CA ALA A 7 21.78 -9.99 15.42
C ALA A 7 20.72 -10.56 14.45
N LEU A 8 20.38 -9.82 13.39
CA LEU A 8 19.30 -10.17 12.48
C LEU A 8 19.78 -10.88 11.20
N ALA A 9 21.04 -10.70 10.80
CA ALA A 9 21.58 -11.34 9.60
C ALA A 9 21.78 -12.85 9.82
N GLY A 10 21.13 -13.66 9.00
CA GLY A 10 21.18 -15.13 9.06
C GLY A 10 20.01 -15.77 9.82
N GLU A 11 19.12 -14.99 10.41
CA GLU A 11 17.86 -15.49 10.97
C GLU A 11 17.00 -16.11 9.85
N PRO A 12 16.55 -17.37 9.97
CA PRO A 12 15.73 -18.00 8.95
C PRO A 12 14.42 -17.23 8.75
N TRP A 13 13.92 -17.13 7.52
CA TRP A 13 12.57 -16.59 7.24
C TRP A 13 11.46 -17.36 7.98
N TYR A 14 11.53 -18.69 7.98
CA TYR A 14 10.66 -19.58 8.75
C TYR A 14 11.39 -20.89 9.10
N PRO A 15 10.95 -21.63 10.13
CA PRO A 15 11.39 -23.01 10.38
C PRO A 15 11.26 -23.91 9.14
N GLU A 16 12.32 -24.67 8.87
CA GLU A 16 12.42 -25.66 7.77
C GLU A 16 11.98 -25.11 6.41
N ALA A 17 12.21 -23.82 6.20
CA ALA A 17 11.80 -23.19 4.97
C ALA A 17 12.73 -23.62 3.82
N PRO A 18 12.21 -23.84 2.60
CA PRO A 18 12.99 -24.37 1.48
C PRO A 18 14.28 -23.59 1.27
N ALA A 19 15.37 -24.29 0.93
CA ALA A 19 16.57 -23.62 0.43
C ALA A 19 16.14 -22.81 -0.79
N GLY A 20 16.13 -21.49 -0.66
CA GLY A 20 15.34 -20.57 -1.48
C GLY A 20 15.43 -20.81 -2.99
N HIS A 21 14.49 -20.23 -3.74
CA HIS A 21 14.44 -20.36 -5.19
C HIS A 21 15.79 -19.92 -5.77
N GLY A 22 16.62 -20.88 -6.19
CA GLY A 22 17.90 -20.58 -6.81
C GLY A 22 17.62 -19.77 -8.07
N GLY A 23 18.11 -18.52 -8.12
CA GLY A 23 17.73 -17.53 -9.12
C GLY A 23 17.63 -18.09 -10.53
N SER A 24 16.39 -18.37 -10.97
CA SER A 24 16.11 -18.80 -12.33
C SER A 24 16.02 -17.56 -13.22
N GLY A 25 16.71 -17.54 -14.35
CA GLY A 25 16.60 -16.46 -15.35
C GLY A 25 17.31 -15.16 -14.98
N GLY A 26 18.31 -15.22 -14.09
CA GLY A 26 19.16 -14.09 -13.73
C GLY A 26 18.50 -13.05 -12.82
N PHE A 27 17.26 -13.27 -12.36
CA PHE A 27 16.59 -12.43 -11.35
C PHE A 27 17.19 -12.63 -9.96
N GLU A 28 17.15 -11.57 -9.15
CA GLU A 28 17.50 -11.61 -7.74
C GLU A 28 16.24 -11.88 -6.91
N ASP A 29 16.01 -13.14 -6.57
CA ASP A 29 14.82 -13.57 -5.84
C ASP A 29 14.86 -13.18 -4.36
N PRO A 30 13.70 -13.05 -3.69
CA PRO A 30 13.66 -12.81 -2.25
C PRO A 30 14.39 -13.93 -1.49
N ALA A 31 15.17 -13.53 -0.50
CA ALA A 31 15.96 -14.47 0.31
C ALA A 31 16.09 -13.96 1.74
N VAL A 32 16.55 -14.82 2.65
CA VAL A 32 16.96 -14.39 4.00
C VAL A 32 18.09 -13.36 3.91
N LEU A 33 18.02 -12.29 4.72
CA LEU A 33 19.09 -11.32 4.86
C LEU A 33 20.35 -12.00 5.40
N ARG A 34 21.43 -12.02 4.62
CA ARG A 34 22.72 -12.61 5.04
C ARG A 34 23.76 -11.52 5.30
N PRO A 35 24.82 -11.79 6.07
CA PRO A 35 25.87 -10.80 6.33
C PRO A 35 26.45 -10.10 5.08
N PRO A 36 26.65 -10.78 3.93
CA PRO A 36 27.09 -10.12 2.69
C PRO A 36 26.08 -9.14 2.09
N ASP A 37 24.78 -9.27 2.38
CA ASP A 37 23.76 -8.36 1.86
C ASP A 37 23.87 -6.98 2.50
N LEU A 38 24.41 -6.87 3.72
CA LEU A 38 24.55 -5.61 4.49
C LEU A 38 25.49 -4.59 3.84
N GLY A 39 26.19 -4.95 2.77
CA GLY A 39 26.87 -4.00 1.90
C GLY A 39 25.94 -3.11 1.08
N ARG A 40 24.62 -3.39 1.08
CA ARG A 40 23.58 -2.58 0.44
C ARG A 40 22.60 -2.01 1.48
N ALA A 41 21.77 -1.07 1.02
CA ALA A 41 20.68 -0.49 1.78
C ALA A 41 19.45 -1.41 1.74
N TRP A 42 18.85 -1.64 2.90
CA TRP A 42 17.66 -2.45 3.08
C TRP A 42 16.68 -1.73 3.98
N HIS A 43 15.49 -1.39 3.47
CA HIS A 43 14.48 -0.62 4.16
C HIS A 43 13.29 -1.52 4.46
N ARG A 44 12.84 -1.54 5.72
CA ARG A 44 11.70 -2.35 6.12
C ARG A 44 10.46 -1.90 5.36
N ASP A 45 9.79 -2.84 4.70
CA ASP A 45 8.62 -2.54 3.90
C ASP A 45 7.41 -2.26 4.80
N PHE A 46 6.75 -1.13 4.57
CA PHE A 46 5.57 -0.72 5.32
C PHE A 46 4.29 -1.39 4.82
N HIS A 47 4.28 -1.96 3.61
CA HIS A 47 3.10 -2.64 3.06
C HIS A 47 2.76 -3.93 3.82
N TYR A 48 3.74 -4.52 4.53
CA TYR A 48 3.58 -5.74 5.32
C TYR A 48 3.76 -5.48 6.82
N PRO A 49 2.91 -4.66 7.46
CA PRO A 49 3.09 -4.26 8.86
C PRO A 49 2.97 -5.45 9.83
N ARG A 50 2.28 -6.52 9.42
CA ARG A 50 2.11 -7.77 10.19
C ARG A 50 3.17 -8.83 9.87
N GLY A 51 4.04 -8.59 8.89
CA GLY A 51 4.91 -9.60 8.30
C GLY A 51 4.14 -10.51 7.32
N VAL A 52 4.90 -11.25 6.51
CA VAL A 52 4.42 -12.08 5.41
C VAL A 52 4.37 -13.54 5.83
N VAL A 53 3.22 -14.19 5.64
CA VAL A 53 3.08 -15.65 5.81
C VAL A 53 3.85 -16.41 4.72
N PRO A 54 4.29 -17.66 4.96
CA PRO A 54 5.06 -18.47 4.02
C PRO A 54 4.54 -18.45 2.57
N LEU A 55 3.23 -18.63 2.37
CA LEU A 55 2.63 -18.60 1.03
C LEU A 55 2.76 -17.22 0.37
N GLY A 56 2.69 -16.16 1.17
CA GLY A 56 2.82 -14.77 0.73
C GLY A 56 4.23 -14.40 0.26
N ALA A 57 5.26 -15.18 0.59
CA ALA A 57 6.62 -14.91 0.11
C ALA A 57 6.71 -14.99 -1.43
N ALA A 58 5.88 -15.82 -2.07
CA ALA A 58 5.77 -15.88 -3.53
C ALA A 58 5.11 -14.61 -4.12
N LEU A 59 4.22 -13.92 -3.38
CA LEU A 59 3.69 -12.62 -3.81
C LEU A 59 4.80 -11.56 -3.86
N VAL A 60 5.67 -11.55 -2.83
CA VAL A 60 6.85 -10.66 -2.79
C VAL A 60 7.81 -10.99 -3.94
N ALA A 61 7.94 -12.26 -4.31
CA ALA A 61 8.75 -12.69 -5.45
C ALA A 61 8.20 -12.11 -6.78
N ASP A 62 6.90 -12.20 -7.02
CA ASP A 62 6.27 -11.62 -8.21
C ASP A 62 6.44 -10.10 -8.29
N LEU A 63 6.32 -9.40 -7.15
CA LEU A 63 6.56 -7.97 -7.04
C LEU A 63 7.99 -7.61 -7.46
N VAL A 64 9.01 -8.21 -6.84
CA VAL A 64 10.40 -7.86 -7.17
C VAL A 64 10.80 -8.31 -8.57
N ARG A 65 10.30 -9.46 -9.05
CA ARG A 65 10.53 -9.91 -10.43
C ARG A 65 9.89 -8.95 -11.43
N GLY A 66 8.68 -8.47 -11.19
CA GLY A 66 8.02 -7.47 -12.02
C GLY A 66 8.87 -6.20 -12.15
N ALA A 67 9.40 -5.70 -11.04
CA ALA A 67 10.28 -4.53 -11.03
C ALA A 67 11.59 -4.77 -11.81
N GLN A 68 12.25 -5.90 -11.57
CA GLN A 68 13.49 -6.27 -12.26
C GLN A 68 13.27 -6.48 -13.76
N GLN A 69 12.15 -7.08 -14.15
CA GLN A 69 11.79 -7.30 -15.56
C GLN A 69 11.52 -5.98 -16.27
N ALA A 70 10.82 -5.05 -15.63
CA ALA A 70 10.59 -3.71 -16.17
C ALA A 70 11.92 -2.98 -16.42
N VAL A 71 12.85 -2.98 -15.46
CA VAL A 71 14.15 -2.32 -15.65
C VAL A 71 14.96 -2.95 -16.79
N ARG A 72 14.99 -4.28 -16.88
CA ARG A 72 15.67 -4.99 -17.99
C ARG A 72 15.09 -4.65 -19.35
N THR A 73 13.78 -4.55 -19.44
CA THR A 73 13.07 -4.30 -20.70
C THR A 73 13.18 -2.83 -21.11
N LEU A 74 13.05 -1.92 -20.15
CA LEU A 74 12.96 -0.48 -20.42
C LEU A 74 14.33 0.20 -20.49
N ARG A 75 15.36 -0.36 -19.85
CA ARG A 75 16.72 0.19 -19.83
C ARG A 75 16.76 1.67 -19.38
N LEU A 76 15.84 2.05 -18.48
CA LEU A 76 15.67 3.42 -17.97
C LEU A 76 16.61 3.75 -16.80
N SER A 77 16.94 2.74 -16.00
CA SER A 77 17.68 2.90 -14.75
C SER A 77 19.02 2.18 -14.82
N ALA A 78 20.01 2.68 -14.06
CA ALA A 78 21.27 1.99 -13.83
C ALA A 78 21.18 0.94 -12.72
N SER A 79 20.10 0.97 -11.93
CA SER A 79 19.77 -0.02 -10.92
C SER A 79 19.25 -1.31 -11.57
N GLY A 80 19.10 -2.39 -10.80
CA GLY A 80 18.42 -3.61 -11.24
C GLY A 80 16.92 -3.66 -10.94
N GLY A 81 16.34 -2.59 -10.41
CA GLY A 81 14.98 -2.55 -9.86
C GLY A 81 14.96 -2.99 -8.40
N LEU A 82 13.83 -3.53 -7.94
CA LEU A 82 13.66 -3.93 -6.54
C LEU A 82 14.30 -5.30 -6.25
N ALA A 83 14.91 -5.41 -5.08
CA ALA A 83 15.27 -6.66 -4.42
C ALA A 83 14.61 -6.72 -3.04
N ALA A 84 14.40 -7.94 -2.54
CA ALA A 84 13.84 -8.16 -1.21
C ALA A 84 14.74 -9.08 -0.38
N ARG A 85 14.83 -8.78 0.93
CA ARG A 85 15.37 -9.67 1.94
C ARG A 85 14.42 -9.84 3.10
N PHE A 86 14.40 -11.04 3.67
CA PHE A 86 13.59 -11.37 4.83
C PHE A 86 14.43 -11.36 6.10
N VAL A 87 13.85 -10.75 7.15
CA VAL A 87 14.28 -10.89 8.54
C VAL A 87 13.09 -11.44 9.32
N GLY A 88 13.13 -12.74 9.63
CA GLY A 88 11.93 -13.48 10.00
C GLY A 88 10.84 -13.30 8.93
N PRO A 89 9.59 -12.96 9.29
CA PRO A 89 8.52 -12.73 8.34
C PRO A 89 8.53 -11.33 7.69
N TYR A 90 9.45 -10.44 8.06
CA TYR A 90 9.43 -9.05 7.58
C TYR A 90 10.29 -8.86 6.34
N VAL A 91 9.70 -8.14 5.37
CA VAL A 91 10.35 -7.77 4.12
C VAL A 91 11.17 -6.50 4.33
N TYR A 92 12.41 -6.53 3.84
CA TYR A 92 13.23 -5.36 3.64
C TYR A 92 13.53 -5.23 2.16
N LEU A 93 13.14 -4.10 1.58
CA LEU A 93 13.37 -3.77 0.17
C LEU A 93 14.70 -3.04 -0.01
N GLY A 94 15.38 -3.35 -1.10
CA GLY A 94 16.59 -2.68 -1.54
C GLY A 94 16.68 -2.71 -3.05
N THR A 95 17.85 -2.39 -3.60
CA THR A 95 18.07 -2.41 -5.05
C THR A 95 18.69 -3.73 -5.49
N ALA A 96 18.11 -4.34 -6.52
CA ALA A 96 18.69 -5.47 -7.25
C ALA A 96 19.94 -5.04 -8.04
N ARG A 97 20.86 -5.98 -8.25
CA ARG A 97 22.03 -5.76 -9.11
C ARG A 97 21.63 -5.83 -10.58
N ALA A 98 22.22 -4.97 -11.42
CA ALA A 98 22.10 -5.08 -12.87
C ALA A 98 23.29 -4.46 -13.60
N ASP A 99 23.39 -4.79 -14.89
CA ASP A 99 24.30 -4.14 -15.82
C ASP A 99 23.68 -2.82 -16.30
N PRO A 100 24.36 -1.67 -16.07
CA PRO A 100 23.80 -0.37 -16.42
C PRO A 100 23.62 -0.23 -17.94
N PRO A 101 22.61 0.53 -18.39
CA PRO A 101 22.38 0.77 -19.80
C PRO A 101 23.53 1.55 -20.45
N SER A 102 23.83 1.25 -21.71
CA SER A 102 24.68 2.07 -22.55
C SER A 102 24.04 3.43 -22.82
N ALA A 103 24.83 4.41 -23.27
CA ALA A 103 24.29 5.73 -23.62
C ALA A 103 23.23 5.66 -24.72
N ALA A 104 23.39 4.75 -25.69
CA ALA A 104 22.43 4.56 -26.77
C ALA A 104 21.11 3.96 -26.28
N GLU A 105 21.17 2.94 -25.40
CA GLU A 105 19.98 2.35 -24.78
C GLU A 105 19.22 3.37 -23.94
N ARG A 106 19.92 4.16 -23.11
CA ARG A 106 19.29 5.25 -22.35
C ARG A 106 18.62 6.27 -23.25
N ALA A 107 19.27 6.69 -24.34
CA ALA A 107 18.69 7.66 -25.27
C ALA A 107 17.40 7.12 -25.92
N ALA A 108 17.39 5.84 -26.33
CA ALA A 108 16.20 5.19 -26.86
C ALA A 108 15.08 5.07 -25.82
N ALA A 109 15.41 4.69 -24.59
CA ALA A 109 14.47 4.58 -23.48
C ALA A 109 13.81 5.93 -23.15
N LEU A 110 14.60 7.01 -23.09
CA LEU A 110 14.10 8.36 -22.86
C LEU A 110 13.19 8.85 -23.99
N ALA A 111 13.46 8.45 -25.24
CA ALA A 111 12.58 8.74 -26.37
C ALA A 111 11.22 8.02 -26.25
N ASP A 112 11.23 6.74 -25.83
CA ASP A 112 10.00 5.95 -25.57
C ASP A 112 9.15 6.59 -24.46
N VAL A 113 9.79 6.94 -23.34
CA VAL A 113 9.13 7.56 -22.18
C VAL A 113 8.53 8.92 -22.53
N ARG A 114 9.23 9.76 -23.30
CA ARG A 114 8.72 11.08 -23.71
C ARG A 114 7.38 11.01 -24.44
N GLY A 115 7.16 9.97 -25.25
CA GLY A 115 5.91 9.75 -25.97
C GLY A 115 4.89 8.88 -25.21
N TYR A 116 5.24 8.38 -24.03
CA TYR A 116 4.39 7.44 -23.29
C TYR A 116 3.08 8.03 -22.77
N PRO A 117 3.04 9.25 -22.18
CA PRO A 117 1.79 9.84 -21.69
C PRO A 117 0.66 9.87 -22.74
N ALA A 118 0.97 10.22 -23.99
CA ALA A 118 -0.01 10.29 -25.07
C ALA A 118 -0.67 8.92 -25.41
N ARG A 119 0.04 7.80 -25.19
CA ARG A 119 -0.45 6.43 -25.47
C ARG A 119 -0.86 5.66 -24.22
N PHE A 120 -0.63 6.20 -23.03
CA PHE A 120 -0.87 5.54 -21.75
C PHE A 120 -2.31 4.99 -21.64
N ARG A 121 -3.33 5.80 -21.93
CA ARG A 121 -4.74 5.39 -21.77
C ARG A 121 -5.09 4.13 -22.56
N GLY A 122 -4.63 4.04 -23.80
CA GLY A 122 -4.87 2.86 -24.65
C GLY A 122 -4.12 1.63 -24.13
N HIS A 123 -2.87 1.81 -23.71
CA HIS A 123 -2.08 0.72 -23.13
C HIS A 123 -2.68 0.20 -21.82
N TRP A 124 -3.03 1.11 -20.90
CA TRP A 124 -3.66 0.75 -19.63
C TRP A 124 -5.03 0.10 -19.82
N ALA A 125 -5.88 0.64 -20.71
CA ALA A 125 -7.19 0.05 -20.99
C ALA A 125 -7.09 -1.40 -21.50
N ALA A 126 -6.11 -1.68 -22.38
CA ALA A 126 -5.86 -3.04 -22.86
C ALA A 126 -5.37 -3.97 -21.75
N ALA A 127 -4.38 -3.54 -20.96
CA ALA A 127 -3.84 -4.33 -19.86
C ALA A 127 -4.89 -4.59 -18.76
N ARG A 128 -5.69 -3.57 -18.42
CA ARG A 128 -6.81 -3.68 -17.48
C ARG A 128 -7.86 -4.66 -17.97
N ALA A 129 -8.28 -4.57 -19.23
CA ALA A 129 -9.26 -5.50 -19.80
C ALA A 129 -8.75 -6.95 -19.77
N GLU A 130 -7.47 -7.18 -20.06
CA GLU A 130 -6.82 -8.48 -19.94
C GLU A 130 -6.88 -9.01 -18.50
N LEU A 131 -6.40 -8.22 -17.52
CA LEU A 131 -6.33 -8.63 -16.11
C LEU A 131 -7.71 -8.86 -15.52
N GLU A 132 -8.66 -7.94 -15.74
CA GLU A 132 -10.01 -8.08 -15.21
C GLU A 132 -10.74 -9.29 -15.80
N ALA A 133 -10.52 -9.63 -17.07
CA ALA A 133 -11.11 -10.82 -17.67
C ALA A 133 -10.62 -12.10 -16.96
N ARG A 134 -9.31 -12.20 -16.72
CA ARG A 134 -8.70 -13.34 -16.01
C ARG A 134 -9.13 -13.41 -14.55
N LEU A 135 -9.21 -12.26 -13.86
CA LEU A 135 -9.67 -12.19 -12.47
C LEU A 135 -11.13 -12.58 -12.33
N ARG A 136 -12.02 -12.10 -13.22
CA ARG A 136 -13.43 -12.48 -13.22
C ARG A 136 -13.63 -13.98 -13.42
N GLU A 137 -12.83 -14.61 -14.28
CA GLU A 137 -12.86 -16.07 -14.48
C GLU A 137 -12.53 -16.82 -13.18
N LEU A 138 -11.49 -16.38 -12.46
CA LEU A 138 -11.11 -16.97 -11.17
C LEU A 138 -12.18 -16.73 -10.09
N GLU A 139 -12.74 -15.52 -10.03
CA GLU A 139 -13.78 -15.15 -9.06
C GLU A 139 -15.07 -15.96 -9.24
N GLN A 140 -15.45 -16.25 -10.49
CA GLN A 140 -16.68 -17.00 -10.81
C GLN A 140 -16.52 -18.52 -10.65
N ALA A 141 -15.30 -19.03 -10.48
CA ALA A 141 -15.07 -20.46 -10.27
C ALA A 141 -15.69 -20.92 -8.94
N PRO A 142 -16.32 -22.11 -8.86
CA PRO A 142 -16.85 -22.68 -7.62
C PRO A 142 -15.73 -23.37 -6.84
N VAL A 143 -14.75 -22.59 -6.38
CA VAL A 143 -13.51 -23.08 -5.73
C VAL A 143 -13.82 -23.95 -4.52
N GLU A 144 -14.91 -23.69 -3.82
CA GLU A 144 -15.35 -24.42 -2.64
C GLU A 144 -15.80 -25.86 -2.95
N ASP A 145 -16.14 -26.15 -4.21
CA ASP A 145 -16.56 -27.48 -4.69
C ASP A 145 -15.40 -28.28 -5.31
N PHE A 146 -14.19 -27.70 -5.40
CA PHE A 146 -13.04 -28.32 -6.05
C PHE A 146 -12.36 -29.36 -5.15
N ASP A 147 -11.92 -30.46 -5.76
CA ASP A 147 -11.01 -31.40 -5.11
C ASP A 147 -9.57 -30.84 -5.04
N PRO A 148 -8.67 -31.42 -4.23
CA PRO A 148 -7.31 -30.89 -4.07
C PRO A 148 -6.54 -30.71 -5.40
N PRO A 149 -6.57 -31.63 -6.38
CA PRO A 149 -5.91 -31.41 -7.66
C PRO A 149 -6.50 -30.23 -8.47
N ALA A 150 -7.83 -30.08 -8.49
CA ALA A 150 -8.47 -28.92 -9.13
C ALA A 150 -8.12 -27.60 -8.44
N LEU A 151 -8.00 -27.61 -7.10
CA LEU A 151 -7.50 -26.47 -6.32
C LEU A 151 -6.05 -26.13 -6.65
N GLY A 152 -5.19 -27.14 -6.85
CA GLY A 152 -3.81 -26.95 -7.32
C GLY A 152 -3.74 -26.29 -8.69
N ALA A 153 -4.57 -26.74 -9.65
CA ALA A 153 -4.64 -26.14 -10.98
C ALA A 153 -5.17 -24.70 -10.95
N TYR A 154 -6.17 -24.43 -10.10
CA TYR A 154 -6.69 -23.08 -9.87
C TYR A 154 -5.62 -22.18 -9.25
N LEU A 155 -4.92 -22.64 -8.23
CA LEU A 155 -3.85 -21.91 -7.55
C LEU A 155 -2.72 -21.56 -8.54
N ALA A 156 -2.31 -22.50 -9.40
CA ALA A 156 -1.32 -22.26 -10.44
C ALA A 156 -1.77 -21.15 -11.42
N ARG A 157 -3.06 -21.14 -11.81
CA ARG A 157 -3.61 -20.07 -12.66
C ARG A 157 -3.67 -18.73 -11.93
N ALA A 158 -4.02 -18.73 -10.65
CA ALA A 158 -4.03 -17.54 -9.81
C ALA A 158 -2.63 -16.90 -9.71
N TRP A 159 -1.58 -17.71 -9.52
CA TRP A 159 -0.19 -17.26 -9.55
C TRP A 159 0.20 -16.64 -10.89
N GLN A 160 -0.19 -17.22 -12.02
CA GLN A 160 0.07 -16.65 -13.34
C GLN A 160 -0.59 -15.26 -13.52
N VAL A 161 -1.81 -15.09 -13.02
CA VAL A 161 -2.52 -13.80 -13.05
C VAL A 161 -1.83 -12.78 -12.17
N HIS A 162 -1.44 -13.16 -10.95
CA HIS A 162 -0.73 -12.31 -10.01
C HIS A 162 0.63 -11.83 -10.57
N ALA A 163 1.45 -12.75 -11.08
CA ALA A 163 2.72 -12.43 -11.73
C ALA A 163 2.54 -11.48 -12.93
N ARG A 164 1.51 -11.72 -13.77
CA ARG A 164 1.20 -10.84 -14.90
C ARG A 164 0.76 -9.45 -14.42
N ALA A 165 -0.01 -9.37 -13.34
CA ALA A 165 -0.46 -8.10 -12.78
C ALA A 165 0.75 -7.25 -12.32
N TRP A 166 1.70 -7.83 -11.58
CA TRP A 166 2.91 -7.10 -11.14
C TRP A 166 3.88 -6.79 -12.27
N GLN A 167 3.93 -7.59 -13.33
CA GLN A 167 4.65 -7.22 -14.54
C GLN A 167 4.08 -5.95 -15.17
N VAL A 168 2.75 -5.90 -15.39
CA VAL A 168 2.06 -4.73 -15.93
C VAL A 168 2.27 -3.52 -15.01
N HIS A 169 2.16 -3.73 -13.69
CA HIS A 169 2.35 -2.70 -12.67
C HIS A 169 3.66 -1.95 -12.88
N PHE A 170 4.79 -2.66 -12.80
CA PHE A 170 6.09 -2.02 -12.90
C PHE A 170 6.39 -1.51 -14.32
N GLU A 171 5.98 -2.21 -15.38
CA GLU A 171 6.18 -1.75 -16.76
C GLU A 171 5.56 -0.38 -17.04
N VAL A 172 4.39 -0.12 -16.47
CA VAL A 172 3.68 1.15 -16.60
C VAL A 172 4.21 2.16 -15.58
N MET A 173 4.47 1.74 -14.32
CA MET A 173 4.97 2.63 -13.26
C MET A 173 6.31 3.26 -13.63
N TYR A 174 7.28 2.47 -14.08
CA TYR A 174 8.59 2.97 -14.49
C TYR A 174 8.48 4.03 -15.58
N ARG A 175 7.60 3.81 -16.57
CA ARG A 175 7.41 4.78 -17.66
C ARG A 175 6.74 6.05 -17.18
N LEU A 176 5.72 5.97 -16.33
CA LEU A 176 5.03 7.16 -15.83
C LEU A 176 5.91 7.97 -14.88
N LEU A 177 6.63 7.33 -13.96
CA LEU A 177 7.55 8.04 -13.07
C LEU A 177 8.73 8.65 -13.84
N ALA A 178 9.30 7.93 -14.82
CA ALA A 178 10.31 8.52 -15.71
C ALA A 178 9.74 9.67 -16.55
N SER A 179 8.47 9.57 -16.99
CA SER A 179 7.79 10.66 -17.70
C SER A 179 7.63 11.87 -16.79
N HIS A 180 7.23 11.65 -15.53
CA HIS A 180 7.09 12.71 -14.53
C HIS A 180 8.40 13.47 -14.33
N GLU A 181 9.52 12.77 -14.14
CA GLU A 181 10.83 13.41 -13.99
C GLU A 181 11.21 14.22 -15.23
N LEU A 182 10.99 13.68 -16.44
CA LEU A 182 11.25 14.40 -17.69
C LEU A 182 10.37 15.64 -17.87
N ILE A 183 9.07 15.53 -17.56
CA ILE A 183 8.12 16.63 -17.61
C ILE A 183 8.53 17.72 -16.61
N ARG A 184 8.91 17.33 -15.38
CA ARG A 184 9.40 18.26 -14.36
C ARG A 184 10.60 19.03 -14.87
N ASP A 185 11.60 18.34 -15.40
CA ASP A 185 12.84 18.98 -15.85
C ASP A 185 12.59 19.91 -17.07
N GLU A 186 11.71 19.51 -18.00
CA GLU A 186 11.32 20.37 -19.13
C GLU A 186 10.54 21.61 -18.70
N LEU A 187 9.61 21.47 -17.75
CA LEU A 187 8.81 22.59 -17.26
C LEU A 187 9.61 23.52 -16.34
N ALA A 188 10.56 22.98 -15.56
CA ALA A 188 11.52 23.78 -14.79
C ALA A 188 12.36 24.69 -15.71
N GLY A 189 12.76 24.19 -16.88
CA GLY A 189 13.42 24.99 -17.92
C GLY A 189 12.54 26.13 -18.49
N LEU A 190 11.23 26.08 -18.24
CA LEU A 190 10.25 27.11 -18.62
C LEU A 190 9.83 28.00 -17.43
N GLY A 191 10.47 27.85 -16.27
CA GLY A 191 10.20 28.64 -15.07
C GLY A 191 9.05 28.13 -14.20
N VAL A 192 8.55 26.92 -14.44
CA VAL A 192 7.53 26.25 -13.59
C VAL A 192 8.24 25.59 -12.41
N ASP A 193 7.92 26.01 -11.19
CA ASP A 193 8.42 25.35 -9.99
C ASP A 193 7.67 24.04 -9.67
N GLY A 194 8.16 23.28 -8.69
CA GLY A 194 7.57 21.98 -8.32
C GLY A 194 6.13 22.08 -7.81
N ASP A 195 5.79 23.17 -7.10
CA ASP A 195 4.44 23.37 -6.56
C ASP A 195 3.44 23.75 -7.66
N GLU A 196 3.89 24.56 -8.62
CA GLU A 196 3.13 24.86 -9.83
C GLU A 196 2.95 23.62 -10.70
N LEU A 197 3.99 22.79 -10.85
CA LEU A 197 3.90 21.51 -11.55
C LEU A 197 2.81 20.63 -10.96
N LEU A 198 2.79 20.44 -9.63
CA LEU A 198 1.79 19.61 -8.97
C LEU A 198 0.37 20.17 -9.14
N ARG A 199 0.21 21.49 -9.06
CA ARG A 199 -1.08 22.17 -9.35
C ARG A 199 -1.50 21.98 -10.81
N LEU A 200 -0.54 21.99 -11.74
CA LEU A 200 -0.81 21.72 -13.15
C LEU A 200 -1.15 20.25 -13.36
N LEU A 201 -0.53 19.29 -12.68
CA LEU A 201 -0.75 17.86 -12.91
C LEU A 201 -1.86 17.24 -12.05
N HIS A 202 -2.55 18.04 -11.23
CA HIS A 202 -3.70 17.58 -10.46
C HIS A 202 -4.83 17.11 -11.38
N ALA A 203 -5.26 15.86 -11.21
CA ALA A 203 -6.38 15.27 -11.95
C ALA A 203 -7.72 15.57 -11.25
N GLU A 204 -8.80 15.74 -12.03
CA GLU A 204 -10.10 16.19 -11.51
C GLU A 204 -10.93 15.08 -10.82
N ASP A 205 -10.66 13.80 -11.08
CA ASP A 205 -11.38 12.70 -10.42
C ASP A 205 -10.64 11.35 -10.48
N ASN A 206 -10.71 10.51 -9.44
CA ASN A 206 -10.08 9.18 -9.39
C ASN A 206 -11.00 8.10 -8.77
N SER A 207 -10.70 6.83 -9.06
CA SER A 207 -11.52 5.66 -8.65
C SER A 207 -11.55 5.41 -7.14
N VAL A 208 -10.52 5.82 -6.41
CA VAL A 208 -10.45 5.62 -4.96
C VAL A 208 -11.32 6.62 -4.23
N LEU A 209 -11.27 7.89 -4.63
CA LEU A 209 -12.22 8.93 -4.19
C LEU A 209 -13.66 8.58 -4.57
N ALA A 210 -13.89 7.96 -5.73
CA ALA A 210 -15.21 7.47 -6.09
C ALA A 210 -15.72 6.42 -5.07
N GLY A 211 -14.85 5.50 -4.62
CA GLY A 211 -15.18 4.55 -3.55
C GLY A 211 -15.45 5.23 -2.20
N ASP A 212 -14.68 6.25 -1.83
CA ASP A 212 -14.88 7.00 -0.58
C ASP A 212 -16.18 7.81 -0.60
N ARG A 213 -16.52 8.40 -1.76
CA ARG A 213 -17.82 9.05 -1.98
C ARG A 213 -18.96 8.05 -1.93
N ALA A 214 -18.77 6.84 -2.45
CA ALA A 214 -19.77 5.77 -2.35
C ALA A 214 -19.97 5.31 -0.90
N LEU A 215 -18.91 5.18 -0.10
CA LEU A 215 -19.01 4.94 1.36
C LEU A 215 -19.75 6.08 2.08
N SER A 216 -19.44 7.33 1.74
CA SER A 216 -20.11 8.51 2.30
C SER A 216 -21.59 8.55 1.90
N ALA A 217 -21.93 8.15 0.67
CA ALA A 217 -23.30 8.03 0.19
C ALA A 217 -24.07 6.96 0.96
N LEU A 218 -23.46 5.80 1.27
CA LEU A 218 -24.05 4.77 2.12
C LEU A 218 -24.37 5.28 3.52
N ALA A 219 -23.46 6.05 4.14
CA ALA A 219 -23.69 6.68 5.44
C ALA A 219 -24.86 7.69 5.37
N ALA A 220 -24.90 8.54 4.34
CA ALA A 220 -26.01 9.46 4.13
C ALA A 220 -27.35 8.73 3.88
N SER A 221 -27.31 7.62 3.15
CA SER A 221 -28.48 6.77 2.89
C SER A 221 -29.02 6.13 4.17
N ALA A 222 -28.13 5.60 5.03
CA ALA A 222 -28.50 5.05 6.33
C ALA A 222 -29.21 6.09 7.22
N ARG A 223 -28.75 7.36 7.22
CA ARG A 223 -29.43 8.46 7.93
C ARG A 223 -30.82 8.74 7.38
N ARG A 224 -30.96 8.87 6.06
CA ARG A 224 -32.27 9.12 5.42
C ARG A 224 -33.27 8.01 5.70
N ALA A 225 -32.79 6.77 5.78
CA ALA A 225 -33.59 5.60 6.13
C ALA A 225 -33.88 5.44 7.64
N GLY A 226 -33.39 6.35 8.49
CA GLY A 226 -33.58 6.26 9.95
C GLY A 226 -32.78 5.14 10.63
N LEU A 227 -31.79 4.56 9.95
CA LEU A 227 -31.02 3.40 10.41
C LEU A 227 -29.81 3.77 11.28
N ALA A 228 -29.50 5.07 11.43
CA ALA A 228 -28.28 5.51 12.13
C ALA A 228 -28.14 4.94 13.56
N HIS A 229 -29.26 4.79 14.29
CA HIS A 229 -29.28 4.20 15.63
C HIS A 229 -28.73 2.76 15.65
N LEU A 230 -29.02 1.97 14.60
CA LEU A 230 -28.51 0.61 14.42
C LEU A 230 -27.00 0.57 14.19
N PHE A 231 -26.35 1.66 13.82
CA PHE A 231 -24.88 1.72 13.71
C PHE A 231 -24.24 2.14 15.03
N THR A 232 -24.92 2.97 15.82
CA THR A 232 -24.36 3.58 17.04
C THR A 232 -24.53 2.72 18.30
N GLU A 233 -25.55 1.87 18.34
CA GLU A 233 -25.78 0.93 19.42
C GLU A 233 -24.67 -0.14 19.50
N HIS A 234 -24.11 -0.35 20.68
CA HIS A 234 -23.05 -1.33 20.93
C HIS A 234 -23.64 -2.70 21.25
N SER A 235 -23.96 -3.48 20.22
CA SER A 235 -24.45 -4.85 20.39
C SER A 235 -24.06 -5.75 19.21
N GLY A 236 -22.95 -6.47 19.36
CA GLY A 236 -22.51 -7.49 18.39
C GLY A 236 -22.19 -6.97 16.98
N PRO A 237 -22.05 -7.89 16.00
CA PRO A 237 -21.77 -7.57 14.60
C PRO A 237 -22.92 -6.79 13.92
N LEU A 238 -22.58 -5.88 13.01
CA LEU A 238 -23.53 -4.97 12.36
C LEU A 238 -24.39 -5.69 11.31
N LEU A 239 -23.78 -6.56 10.49
CA LEU A 239 -24.47 -7.18 9.36
C LEU A 239 -25.65 -8.06 9.80
N PRO A 240 -25.52 -8.98 10.77
CA PRO A 240 -26.65 -9.78 11.25
C PRO A 240 -27.76 -8.93 11.87
N ARG A 241 -27.42 -7.82 12.52
CA ARG A 241 -28.41 -6.88 13.10
C ARG A 241 -29.18 -6.17 12.00
N LEU A 242 -28.49 -5.61 11.00
CA LEU A 242 -29.11 -4.97 9.85
C LEU A 242 -29.99 -5.97 9.09
N ALA A 243 -29.51 -7.21 8.88
CA ALA A 243 -30.25 -8.24 8.16
C ALA A 243 -31.58 -8.65 8.83
N ARG A 244 -31.70 -8.49 10.15
CA ARG A 244 -32.92 -8.77 10.91
C ARG A 244 -33.91 -7.61 10.95
N HIS A 245 -33.49 -6.41 10.56
CA HIS A 245 -34.30 -5.21 10.65
C HIS A 245 -34.99 -4.93 9.31
N GLU A 246 -36.31 -5.02 9.24
CA GLU A 246 -37.07 -4.91 7.99
C GLU A 246 -36.78 -3.59 7.23
N ALA A 247 -36.69 -2.47 7.96
CA ALA A 247 -36.37 -1.16 7.36
C ALA A 247 -34.96 -1.08 6.74
N ALA A 248 -34.06 -2.02 7.05
CA ALA A 248 -32.71 -2.05 6.49
C ALA A 248 -32.63 -2.82 5.16
N ALA A 249 -33.69 -3.50 4.71
CA ALA A 249 -33.64 -4.37 3.52
C ALA A 249 -33.23 -3.61 2.24
N ALA A 250 -33.78 -2.41 2.01
CA ALA A 250 -33.43 -1.57 0.87
C ALA A 250 -31.98 -1.07 0.96
N TRP A 251 -31.54 -0.65 2.14
CA TRP A 251 -30.18 -0.20 2.37
C TRP A 251 -29.16 -1.34 2.20
N LEU A 252 -29.50 -2.56 2.62
CA LEU A 252 -28.66 -3.75 2.39
C LEU A 252 -28.57 -4.15 0.91
N ALA A 253 -29.54 -3.80 0.07
CA ALA A 253 -29.42 -3.95 -1.37
C ALA A 253 -28.39 -2.95 -1.94
N GLU A 254 -28.47 -1.69 -1.55
CA GLU A 254 -27.48 -0.64 -1.91
C GLU A 254 -26.07 -1.03 -1.43
N PHE A 255 -25.95 -1.57 -0.22
CA PHE A 255 -24.67 -2.04 0.33
C PHE A 255 -24.10 -3.23 -0.47
N ARG A 256 -24.94 -4.14 -0.98
CA ARG A 256 -24.50 -5.24 -1.85
C ARG A 256 -24.03 -4.74 -3.21
N GLU A 257 -24.70 -3.75 -3.79
CA GLU A 257 -24.25 -3.10 -5.03
C GLU A 257 -22.89 -2.41 -4.84
N PHE A 258 -22.69 -1.76 -3.69
CA PHE A 258 -21.39 -1.20 -3.32
C PHE A 258 -20.29 -2.28 -3.25
N LEU A 259 -20.56 -3.41 -2.58
CA LEU A 259 -19.61 -4.52 -2.50
C LEU A 259 -19.32 -5.17 -3.87
N ALA A 260 -20.28 -5.17 -4.80
CA ALA A 260 -20.05 -5.69 -6.15
C ALA A 260 -18.98 -4.88 -6.93
N VAL A 261 -18.82 -3.59 -6.60
CA VAL A 261 -17.85 -2.70 -7.25
C VAL A 261 -16.56 -2.56 -6.44
N TYR A 262 -16.68 -2.38 -5.11
CA TYR A 262 -15.56 -2.04 -4.22
C TYR A 262 -15.19 -3.14 -3.23
N GLY A 263 -15.93 -4.25 -3.21
CA GLY A 263 -15.78 -5.30 -2.20
C GLY A 263 -14.46 -6.07 -2.29
N GLN A 264 -13.75 -5.98 -3.42
CA GLN A 264 -12.41 -6.57 -3.56
C GLN A 264 -11.33 -5.75 -2.84
N ARG A 265 -11.68 -4.67 -2.15
CA ARG A 265 -10.75 -3.96 -1.27
C ARG A 265 -10.41 -4.83 -0.07
N CYS A 266 -9.12 -4.85 0.26
CA CYS A 266 -8.55 -5.47 1.44
C CYS A 266 -7.87 -4.37 2.27
N ASP A 267 -7.82 -4.52 3.58
CA ASP A 267 -7.12 -3.56 4.43
C ASP A 267 -5.60 -3.58 4.26
N ALA A 268 -5.02 -4.58 3.58
CA ALA A 268 -3.59 -4.68 3.34
C ALA A 268 -3.24 -5.18 1.93
N LEU A 269 -2.21 -4.56 1.35
CA LEU A 269 -1.69 -4.87 0.02
C LEU A 269 -0.94 -6.20 0.05
N GLY A 270 -1.40 -7.18 -0.73
CA GLY A 270 -0.73 -8.48 -0.84
C GLY A 270 -0.65 -9.29 0.46
N ASP A 271 -1.43 -8.96 1.50
CA ASP A 271 -1.44 -9.70 2.76
C ASP A 271 -2.50 -10.81 2.70
N LEU A 272 -2.06 -12.04 2.44
CA LEU A 272 -2.94 -13.20 2.36
C LEU A 272 -3.67 -13.51 3.66
N THR A 273 -3.31 -12.93 4.80
CA THR A 273 -4.01 -13.16 6.08
C THR A 273 -5.30 -12.37 6.19
N ARG A 274 -5.48 -11.34 5.35
CA ARG A 274 -6.59 -10.40 5.45
C ARG A 274 -7.71 -10.73 4.47
N PRO A 275 -8.98 -10.77 4.93
CA PRO A 275 -10.11 -10.92 4.05
C PRO A 275 -10.40 -9.61 3.31
N SER A 276 -10.88 -9.74 2.07
CA SER A 276 -11.53 -8.65 1.34
C SER A 276 -12.84 -8.22 2.02
N TRP A 277 -13.38 -7.06 1.64
CA TRP A 277 -14.69 -6.59 2.11
C TRP A 277 -15.87 -7.49 1.67
N VAL A 278 -15.70 -8.31 0.63
CA VAL A 278 -16.70 -9.37 0.30
C VAL A 278 -16.63 -10.51 1.31
N GLU A 279 -15.43 -10.94 1.69
CA GLU A 279 -15.22 -12.02 2.67
C GLU A 279 -15.59 -11.57 4.09
N ASP A 280 -15.34 -10.32 4.45
CA ASP A 280 -15.67 -9.72 5.74
C ASP A 280 -16.35 -8.33 5.59
N PRO A 281 -17.67 -8.31 5.37
CA PRO A 281 -18.42 -7.06 5.21
C PRO A 281 -18.52 -6.21 6.47
N GLU A 282 -18.11 -6.71 7.65
CA GLU A 282 -18.11 -5.89 8.87
C GLU A 282 -17.11 -4.73 8.80
N GLN A 283 -16.03 -4.90 8.02
CA GLN A 283 -15.01 -3.85 7.84
C GLN A 283 -15.58 -2.56 7.21
N PRO A 284 -16.19 -2.59 6.00
CA PRO A 284 -16.79 -1.39 5.44
C PRO A 284 -18.00 -0.90 6.25
N LEU A 285 -18.72 -1.77 6.97
CA LEU A 285 -19.78 -1.34 7.89
C LEU A 285 -19.24 -0.51 9.06
N ALA A 286 -18.07 -0.86 9.59
CA ALA A 286 -17.38 -0.08 10.62
C ALA A 286 -16.96 1.30 10.10
N LEU A 287 -16.53 1.40 8.83
CA LEU A 287 -16.24 2.68 8.18
C LEU A 287 -17.51 3.54 8.03
N VAL A 288 -18.62 2.95 7.59
CA VAL A 288 -19.92 3.65 7.51
C VAL A 288 -20.35 4.16 8.90
N ARG A 289 -20.21 3.34 9.94
CA ARG A 289 -20.47 3.74 11.34
C ARG A 289 -19.63 4.95 11.74
N MET A 290 -18.34 4.96 11.41
CA MET A 290 -17.44 6.05 11.74
C MET A 290 -17.82 7.34 11.00
N LEU A 291 -18.17 7.27 9.71
CA LEU A 291 -18.67 8.43 8.95
C LEU A 291 -19.99 8.99 9.51
N LEU A 292 -20.89 8.10 9.96
CA LEU A 292 -22.13 8.49 10.65
C LEU A 292 -21.86 9.28 11.93
N LEU A 293 -20.90 8.82 12.74
CA LEU A 293 -20.50 9.48 13.99
C LEU A 293 -19.71 10.78 13.75
N GLY A 294 -18.88 10.81 12.70
CA GLY A 294 -17.98 11.92 12.43
C GLY A 294 -18.67 13.17 11.90
N GLU A 295 -19.73 13.02 11.10
CA GLU A 295 -20.55 14.17 10.69
C GLU A 295 -21.34 14.77 11.85
N ALA A 296 -21.75 13.96 12.83
CA ALA A 296 -22.50 14.44 13.98
C ALA A 296 -21.66 15.32 14.93
N THR A 297 -20.33 15.19 14.88
CA THR A 297 -19.39 15.89 15.78
C THR A 297 -18.63 17.04 15.11
N ARG A 298 -18.79 17.25 13.81
CA ARG A 298 -18.15 18.36 13.09
C ARG A 298 -18.77 19.71 13.47
N PRO A 299 -17.97 20.69 13.96
CA PRO A 299 -18.44 22.06 14.15
C PRO A 299 -18.87 22.67 12.80
N ALA A 300 -20.01 23.36 12.78
CA ALA A 300 -20.47 24.11 11.62
C ALA A 300 -19.41 25.18 11.25
N GLY A 301 -18.65 24.95 10.18
CA GLY A 301 -17.55 25.82 9.74
C GLY A 301 -16.21 25.12 9.47
N ALA A 302 -16.04 23.85 9.86
CA ALA A 302 -14.84 23.06 9.53
C ALA A 302 -14.84 22.48 8.10
N GLY A 303 -15.82 22.87 7.27
CA GLY A 303 -15.97 22.47 5.88
C GLY A 303 -15.48 23.58 4.96
N GLY A 304 -14.18 23.61 4.73
CA GLY A 304 -13.55 24.53 3.79
C GLY A 304 -12.28 23.91 3.23
N GLY A 305 -12.36 22.66 2.76
CA GLY A 305 -11.31 22.12 1.91
C GLY A 305 -11.08 23.12 0.79
N ILE A 306 -9.88 23.71 0.72
CA ILE A 306 -9.52 24.63 -0.35
C ILE A 306 -9.60 23.79 -1.63
N PRO A 307 -10.52 24.09 -2.56
CA PRO A 307 -10.53 23.35 -3.82
C PRO A 307 -9.20 23.62 -4.49
N HIS A 308 -8.33 22.60 -4.59
CA HIS A 308 -7.16 22.67 -5.44
C HIS A 308 -7.68 22.68 -6.89
N ARG A 309 -7.99 23.89 -7.39
CA ARG A 309 -8.33 24.07 -8.79
C ARG A 309 -7.09 23.71 -9.61
N ALA A 310 -7.25 22.80 -10.57
CA ALA A 310 -6.22 22.52 -11.55
C ALA A 310 -5.70 23.84 -12.13
N GLY A 311 -4.37 24.03 -12.11
CA GLY A 311 -3.74 25.23 -12.66
C GLY A 311 -4.09 25.39 -14.14
N ARG A 312 -4.14 26.61 -14.67
CA ARG A 312 -4.33 26.79 -16.12
C ARG A 312 -2.96 26.85 -16.80
N ALA A 313 -2.73 25.99 -17.80
CA ALA A 313 -1.49 26.01 -18.61
C ALA A 313 -1.39 27.23 -19.56
N GLY A 314 -2.27 28.22 -19.43
CA GLY A 314 -2.43 29.35 -20.37
C GLY A 314 -1.25 30.32 -20.44
N GLY A 315 -0.21 30.15 -19.61
CA GLY A 315 1.04 30.91 -19.67
C GLY A 315 2.22 30.17 -20.30
N LEU A 316 2.06 28.88 -20.64
CA LEU A 316 3.15 28.05 -21.16
C LEU A 316 3.24 28.14 -22.70
N PRO A 317 4.46 28.03 -23.27
CA PRO A 317 4.63 27.80 -24.71
C PRO A 317 3.83 26.57 -25.17
N ALA A 318 3.45 26.53 -26.45
CA ALA A 318 2.62 25.44 -27.01
C ALA A 318 3.13 24.03 -26.68
N ARG A 319 4.45 23.84 -26.70
CA ARG A 319 5.09 22.58 -26.30
C ARG A 319 4.86 22.27 -24.82
N GLY A 320 5.07 23.22 -23.92
CA GLY A 320 4.83 23.03 -22.47
C GLY A 320 3.36 22.76 -22.17
N ALA A 321 2.45 23.47 -22.82
CA ALA A 321 1.01 23.23 -22.68
C ALA A 321 0.60 21.82 -23.16
N ALA A 322 1.16 21.34 -24.27
CA ALA A 322 0.92 19.98 -24.75
C ALA A 322 1.46 18.91 -23.77
N LEU A 323 2.68 19.09 -23.23
CA LEU A 323 3.22 18.18 -22.21
C LEU A 323 2.32 18.12 -20.97
N VAL A 324 1.85 19.26 -20.46
CA VAL A 324 0.95 19.30 -19.30
C VAL A 324 -0.36 18.58 -19.59
N GLU A 325 -0.93 18.78 -20.78
CA GLU A 325 -2.19 18.15 -21.18
C GLU A 325 -2.04 16.61 -21.32
N ASP A 326 -0.97 16.14 -21.96
CA ASP A 326 -0.68 14.71 -22.05
C ASP A 326 -0.41 14.10 -20.67
N ALA A 327 0.31 14.82 -19.81
CA ALA A 327 0.60 14.40 -18.45
C ALA A 327 -0.67 14.28 -17.57
N ARG A 328 -1.60 15.23 -17.71
CA ARG A 328 -2.93 15.18 -17.07
C ARG A 328 -3.75 14.01 -17.57
N ARG A 329 -3.80 13.82 -18.89
CA ARG A 329 -4.56 12.72 -19.50
C ARG A 329 -4.03 11.36 -19.08
N ALA A 330 -2.72 11.23 -19.01
CA ALA A 330 -2.04 10.04 -18.56
C ALA A 330 -2.04 9.88 -17.05
N ASN A 331 -2.46 10.92 -16.32
CA ASN A 331 -2.45 10.94 -14.88
C ASN A 331 -1.07 10.59 -14.32
N VAL A 332 0.00 11.15 -14.88
CA VAL A 332 1.40 10.71 -14.61
C VAL A 332 1.81 10.81 -13.13
N VAL A 333 1.12 11.65 -12.36
CA VAL A 333 1.27 11.80 -10.90
C VAL A 333 0.38 10.84 -10.12
N TRP A 334 -0.79 10.46 -10.66
CA TRP A 334 -1.86 9.77 -9.94
C TRP A 334 -2.34 8.46 -10.57
N TRP A 335 -1.58 7.86 -11.48
CA TRP A 335 -1.74 6.44 -11.86
C TRP A 335 -1.37 5.52 -10.68
N ASN A 336 -1.82 5.86 -9.48
CA ASN A 336 -1.86 4.98 -8.33
C ASN A 336 -3.24 4.32 -8.24
N GLU A 337 -4.32 5.08 -8.39
CA GLU A 337 -5.58 4.65 -7.78
C GLU A 337 -6.40 3.61 -8.57
N GLU A 338 -6.32 3.57 -9.91
CA GLU A 338 -7.00 2.52 -10.67
C GLU A 338 -6.27 1.17 -10.62
N HIS A 339 -4.94 1.20 -10.66
CA HIS A 339 -4.17 -0.04 -10.61
C HIS A 339 -4.28 -0.68 -9.23
N ASN A 340 -4.39 0.13 -8.15
CA ASN A 340 -4.62 -0.37 -6.80
C ASN A 340 -5.83 -1.30 -6.72
N LEU A 341 -6.93 -0.96 -7.40
CA LEU A 341 -8.17 -1.76 -7.39
C LEU A 341 -8.08 -3.05 -8.19
N VAL A 342 -7.21 -3.13 -9.19
CA VAL A 342 -7.11 -4.29 -10.10
C VAL A 342 -5.93 -5.20 -9.74
N ILE A 343 -4.84 -4.61 -9.25
CA ILE A 343 -3.57 -5.27 -9.01
C ILE A 343 -3.39 -5.44 -7.50
N ASP A 344 -3.07 -4.35 -6.81
CA ASP A 344 -2.55 -4.34 -5.44
C ASP A 344 -3.52 -4.97 -4.42
N LEU A 345 -4.81 -4.63 -4.53
CA LEU A 345 -5.83 -5.07 -3.59
C LEU A 345 -6.60 -6.33 -4.05
N ARG A 346 -6.49 -6.71 -5.33
CA ARG A 346 -7.37 -7.73 -5.92
C ARG A 346 -6.63 -8.95 -6.47
N ALA A 347 -5.46 -8.78 -7.05
CA ALA A 347 -4.79 -9.87 -7.79
C ALA A 347 -4.36 -11.06 -6.90
N HIS A 348 -4.20 -10.84 -5.60
CA HIS A 348 -3.82 -11.87 -4.62
C HIS A 348 -5.03 -12.61 -4.03
N LEU A 349 -6.26 -12.08 -4.15
CA LEU A 349 -7.45 -12.67 -3.52
C LEU A 349 -7.79 -14.07 -4.02
N PRO A 350 -7.66 -14.40 -5.33
CA PRO A 350 -7.82 -15.77 -5.80
C PRO A 350 -6.86 -16.76 -5.11
N ILE A 351 -5.61 -16.35 -4.86
CA ILE A 351 -4.60 -17.20 -4.18
C ILE A 351 -5.04 -17.50 -2.75
N ARG A 352 -5.50 -16.48 -2.02
CA ARG A 352 -6.05 -16.63 -0.67
C ARG A 352 -7.23 -17.60 -0.69
N ARG A 353 -8.22 -17.39 -1.58
CA ARG A 353 -9.42 -18.23 -1.69
C ARG A 353 -9.07 -19.70 -1.93
N ALA A 354 -8.12 -19.97 -2.83
CA ALA A 354 -7.64 -21.32 -3.10
C ALA A 354 -6.98 -21.96 -1.88
N ALA A 355 -6.16 -21.20 -1.14
CA ALA A 355 -5.49 -21.70 0.06
C ALA A 355 -6.49 -22.06 1.17
N LEU A 356 -7.51 -21.23 1.40
CA LEU A 356 -8.57 -21.51 2.37
C LEU A 356 -9.38 -22.76 1.97
N ALA A 357 -9.73 -22.88 0.69
CA ALA A 357 -10.43 -24.05 0.16
C ALA A 357 -9.57 -25.32 0.25
N LEU A 358 -8.25 -25.23 0.00
CA LEU A 358 -7.33 -26.35 0.15
C LEU A 358 -7.19 -26.79 1.60
N ALA A 359 -7.18 -25.85 2.55
CA ALA A 359 -7.21 -26.17 3.98
C ALA A 359 -8.47 -26.98 4.34
N ALA A 360 -9.64 -26.53 3.88
CA ALA A 360 -10.91 -27.24 4.09
C ALA A 360 -10.91 -28.64 3.42
N ALA A 361 -10.49 -28.74 2.16
CA ALA A 361 -10.49 -29.99 1.40
C ALA A 361 -9.51 -31.05 1.93
N THR A 362 -8.48 -30.63 2.66
CA THR A 362 -7.45 -31.52 3.23
C THR A 362 -7.66 -31.81 4.72
N GLY A 363 -8.71 -31.26 5.32
CA GLY A 363 -9.05 -31.49 6.72
C GLY A 363 -8.15 -30.74 7.71
N ALA A 364 -7.55 -29.62 7.31
CA ALA A 364 -6.80 -28.76 8.21
C ALA A 364 -7.73 -28.16 9.28
N PRO A 365 -7.32 -28.14 10.57
CA PRO A 365 -8.19 -27.65 11.64
C PRO A 365 -8.44 -26.14 11.58
N GLU A 366 -7.42 -25.35 11.26
CA GLU A 366 -7.59 -23.92 11.03
C GLU A 366 -7.84 -23.59 9.54
N PRO A 367 -8.80 -22.70 9.21
CA PRO A 367 -9.09 -22.33 7.82
C PRO A 367 -7.90 -21.69 7.09
N ASP A 368 -7.01 -21.02 7.83
CA ASP A 368 -5.86 -20.28 7.30
C ASP A 368 -4.57 -21.11 7.25
N ALA A 369 -4.62 -22.42 7.57
CA ALA A 369 -3.43 -23.19 7.84
C ALA A 369 -2.51 -23.36 6.61
N VAL A 370 -3.08 -23.43 5.41
CA VAL A 370 -2.33 -23.49 4.13
C VAL A 370 -1.55 -22.20 3.86
N LEU A 371 -1.94 -21.06 4.43
CA LEU A 371 -1.16 -19.82 4.30
C LEU A 371 0.26 -19.95 4.91
N PHE A 372 0.42 -20.90 5.84
CA PHE A 372 1.68 -21.22 6.51
C PHE A 372 2.53 -22.29 5.80
N LEU A 373 2.15 -22.64 4.58
CA LEU A 373 2.93 -23.46 3.66
C LEU A 373 3.56 -22.57 2.59
N PHE A 374 4.78 -22.90 2.16
CA PHE A 374 5.35 -22.31 0.95
C PHE A 374 4.62 -22.81 -0.29
N ALA A 375 4.74 -22.08 -1.41
CA ALA A 375 4.01 -22.37 -2.63
C ALA A 375 4.21 -23.82 -3.11
N GLU A 376 5.43 -24.35 -3.03
CA GLU A 376 5.76 -25.73 -3.40
C GLU A 376 5.15 -26.76 -2.44
N GLU A 377 5.05 -26.44 -1.16
CA GLU A 377 4.43 -27.33 -0.17
C GLU A 377 2.90 -27.36 -0.35
N ALA A 378 2.30 -26.20 -0.62
CA ALA A 378 0.87 -26.10 -0.97
C ALA A 378 0.56 -26.85 -2.27
N ASP A 379 1.43 -26.75 -3.28
CA ASP A 379 1.30 -27.51 -4.54
C ASP A 379 1.41 -29.02 -4.31
N ARG A 380 2.38 -29.47 -3.50
CA ARG A 380 2.51 -30.88 -3.13
C ARG A 380 1.30 -31.40 -2.37
N LEU A 381 0.74 -30.60 -1.46
CA LEU A 381 -0.48 -30.93 -0.72
C LEU A 381 -1.67 -31.06 -1.68
N ALA A 382 -1.83 -30.12 -2.62
CA ALA A 382 -2.89 -30.15 -3.62
C ALA A 382 -2.83 -31.39 -4.52
N HIS A 383 -1.63 -31.85 -4.89
CA HIS A 383 -1.42 -33.03 -5.72
C HIS A 383 -1.34 -34.35 -4.93
N GLY A 384 -1.58 -34.34 -3.62
CA GLY A 384 -1.51 -35.55 -2.78
C GLY A 384 -0.10 -36.15 -2.65
N LEU A 385 0.95 -35.37 -2.95
CA LEU A 385 2.35 -35.76 -2.79
C LEU A 385 2.83 -35.66 -1.33
N THR A 386 2.02 -35.05 -0.47
CA THR A 386 2.14 -35.02 0.99
C THR A 386 0.76 -34.87 1.61
N GLY A 387 0.54 -35.43 2.80
CA GLY A 387 -0.72 -35.29 3.54
C GLY A 387 -0.66 -34.18 4.60
N TRP A 388 -1.84 -33.66 4.97
CA TRP A 388 -1.96 -32.65 6.04
C TRP A 388 -1.28 -33.09 7.36
N ALA A 389 -1.41 -34.37 7.73
CA ALA A 389 -0.82 -34.91 8.96
C ALA A 389 0.72 -34.76 9.03
N GLU A 390 1.41 -34.79 7.89
CA GLU A 390 2.85 -34.60 7.81
C GLU A 390 3.24 -33.13 7.97
N LEU A 391 2.38 -32.22 7.51
CA LEU A 391 2.62 -30.78 7.53
C LEU A 391 2.14 -30.08 8.81
N ALA A 392 1.22 -30.70 9.56
CA ALA A 392 0.56 -30.07 10.71
C ALA A 392 1.55 -29.56 11.77
N GLY A 393 2.59 -30.35 12.10
CA GLY A 393 3.62 -29.95 13.06
C GLY A 393 4.44 -28.75 12.56
N LEU A 394 4.77 -28.74 11.27
CA LEU A 394 5.51 -27.66 10.62
C LEU A 394 4.68 -26.36 10.56
N VAL A 395 3.40 -26.45 10.19
CA VAL A 395 2.47 -25.32 10.18
C VAL A 395 2.32 -24.73 11.58
N ALA A 396 2.14 -25.56 12.62
CA ALA A 396 2.05 -25.09 13.99
C ALA A 396 3.32 -24.33 14.43
N ALA A 397 4.51 -24.86 14.09
CA ALA A 397 5.78 -24.20 14.38
C ALA A 397 5.91 -22.85 13.66
N ARG A 398 5.50 -22.77 12.39
CA ARG A 398 5.54 -21.53 11.60
C ARG A 398 4.52 -20.49 12.08
N ARG A 399 3.34 -20.90 12.54
CA ARG A 399 2.36 -20.01 13.18
C ARG A 399 2.90 -19.41 14.46
N ALA A 400 3.50 -20.23 15.33
CA ALA A 400 4.14 -19.76 16.55
C ALA A 400 5.29 -18.80 16.26
N TYR A 401 6.11 -19.13 15.26
CA TYR A 401 7.19 -18.26 14.78
C TYR A 401 6.65 -16.91 14.30
N TYR A 402 5.63 -16.90 13.43
CA TYR A 402 5.00 -15.68 12.93
C TYR A 402 4.48 -14.79 14.07
N GLN A 403 3.77 -15.35 15.06
CA GLN A 403 3.25 -14.56 16.18
C GLN A 403 4.37 -13.97 17.05
N ALA A 404 5.41 -14.76 17.36
CA ALA A 404 6.55 -14.26 18.14
C ALA A 404 7.27 -13.08 17.44
N TRP A 405 7.34 -13.09 16.11
CA TRP A 405 7.90 -11.97 15.34
C TRP A 405 6.95 -10.78 15.25
N ARG A 406 5.63 -11.00 15.28
CA ARG A 406 4.64 -9.91 15.35
C ARG A 406 4.77 -9.09 16.61
N GLU A 407 4.96 -9.75 17.75
CA GLU A 407 5.16 -9.08 19.05
C GLU A 407 6.44 -8.24 19.07
N ARG A 408 7.46 -8.62 18.27
CA ARG A 408 8.76 -7.94 18.20
C ARG A 408 8.87 -6.89 17.10
N ARG A 409 7.79 -6.61 16.35
CA ARG A 409 7.81 -5.66 15.21
C ARG A 409 8.40 -4.30 15.59
N GLU A 410 8.03 -3.79 16.77
CA GLU A 410 8.47 -2.47 17.23
C GLU A 410 9.97 -2.41 17.53
N GLU A 411 10.61 -3.55 17.81
CA GLU A 411 12.05 -3.65 18.03
C GLU A 411 12.84 -3.59 16.71
N LEU A 412 12.19 -3.92 15.59
CA LEU A 412 12.88 -4.05 14.31
C LEU A 412 13.27 -2.69 13.75
N PRO A 413 14.53 -2.53 13.30
CA PRO A 413 14.96 -1.29 12.69
C PRO A 413 14.23 -1.06 11.35
N SER A 414 13.96 0.19 11.01
CA SER A 414 13.41 0.56 9.71
C SER A 414 14.45 0.45 8.58
N PHE A 415 15.74 0.37 8.93
CA PHE A 415 16.85 0.33 8.00
C PHE A 415 17.94 -0.64 8.46
N LEU A 416 18.50 -1.39 7.52
CA LEU A 416 19.62 -2.31 7.71
C LEU A 416 20.68 -2.12 6.62
N GLY A 417 21.94 -2.37 6.97
CA GLY A 417 23.06 -2.36 6.04
C GLY A 417 23.68 -0.99 5.81
N THR A 418 24.11 -0.73 4.58
CA THR A 418 24.90 0.45 4.22
C THR A 418 24.06 1.41 3.38
N PRO A 419 23.90 2.69 3.78
CA PRO A 419 23.16 3.67 3.00
C PRO A 419 23.67 3.73 1.55
N ALA A 420 22.75 3.64 0.60
CA ALA A 420 23.07 3.82 -0.81
C ALA A 420 23.12 5.32 -1.14
N ALA A 421 24.00 5.72 -2.06
CA ALA A 421 23.86 7.00 -2.74
C ALA A 421 22.61 6.95 -3.64
N ASP A 422 22.02 8.10 -4.01
CA ASP A 422 20.90 8.13 -4.95
C ASP A 422 21.31 7.44 -6.28
N GLU A 423 20.71 6.28 -6.55
CA GLU A 423 21.00 5.47 -7.73
C GLU A 423 20.27 5.99 -8.98
N GLY A 424 19.45 7.05 -8.84
CA GLY A 424 18.71 7.66 -9.94
C GLY A 424 17.55 6.80 -10.47
N ASP A 425 17.14 5.78 -9.71
CA ASP A 425 16.03 4.91 -10.09
C ASP A 425 14.68 5.53 -9.66
N PRO A 426 13.79 5.85 -10.62
CA PRO A 426 12.58 6.61 -10.32
C PRO A 426 11.58 5.81 -9.48
N VAL A 427 11.57 4.48 -9.55
CA VAL A 427 10.66 3.63 -8.78
C VAL A 427 11.22 3.35 -7.39
N VAL A 428 12.50 2.95 -7.31
CA VAL A 428 13.17 2.70 -6.02
C VAL A 428 13.10 3.96 -5.15
N LYS A 429 13.35 5.15 -5.73
CA LYS A 429 13.26 6.42 -5.00
C LYS A 429 11.89 6.67 -4.37
N GLN A 430 10.80 6.33 -5.07
CA GLN A 430 9.43 6.54 -4.58
C GLN A 430 8.99 5.48 -3.58
N ILE A 431 9.40 4.22 -3.76
CA ILE A 431 8.98 3.10 -2.90
C ILE A 431 9.81 3.03 -1.61
N ILE A 432 11.13 3.23 -1.71
CA ILE A 432 12.06 3.04 -0.59
C ILE A 432 12.31 4.35 0.19
N SER A 433 11.84 5.50 -0.32
CA SER A 433 12.11 6.85 0.24
C SER A 433 13.60 7.04 0.53
N ALA A 434 14.40 7.22 -0.52
CA ALA A 434 15.85 7.41 -0.44
C ALA A 434 16.30 8.71 0.28
N GLY A 435 15.38 9.45 0.90
CA GLY A 435 15.59 10.79 1.46
C GLY A 435 16.33 10.84 2.80
N TRP A 436 16.27 9.80 3.63
CA TRP A 436 16.87 9.91 4.97
C TRP A 436 17.39 8.60 5.55
N CYS A 437 18.71 8.45 5.48
CA CYS A 437 19.52 7.74 6.47
C CYS A 437 20.05 8.76 7.48
N GLY A 438 19.19 9.37 8.30
CA GLY A 438 19.67 10.28 9.35
C GLY A 438 19.40 9.74 10.74
N ALA A 439 20.32 10.12 11.63
CA ALA A 439 20.35 9.67 13.01
C ALA A 439 19.02 9.99 13.70
N GLY A 440 18.32 8.94 14.13
CA GLY A 440 17.32 9.09 15.18
C GLY A 440 17.94 9.88 16.33
N SER A 441 17.22 10.89 16.82
CA SER A 441 17.60 11.56 18.05
C SER A 441 17.88 10.51 19.12
N ALA A 442 19.00 10.64 19.84
CA ALA A 442 19.30 9.75 20.95
C ALA A 442 18.09 9.69 21.89
N PRO A 443 17.74 8.51 22.43
CA PRO A 443 16.61 8.40 23.36
C PRO A 443 16.87 9.31 24.57
N GLY A 444 16.04 10.35 24.74
CA GLY A 444 16.18 11.25 25.89
C GLY A 444 15.38 12.56 25.85
N GLU A 445 15.21 13.19 24.69
CA GLU A 445 14.40 14.42 24.54
C GLU A 445 13.57 14.36 23.26
N THR A 446 12.24 14.40 23.40
CA THR A 446 11.34 14.63 22.25
C THR A 446 11.62 16.04 21.72
N PRO A 447 12.06 16.22 20.47
CA PRO A 447 12.25 17.54 19.92
C PRO A 447 10.92 18.31 19.95
N ARG A 448 10.93 19.56 20.39
CA ARG A 448 9.73 20.41 20.35
C ARG A 448 9.22 20.62 18.91
N VAL A 449 10.10 20.47 17.92
CA VAL A 449 9.79 20.58 16.50
C VAL A 449 10.41 19.40 15.76
N LEU A 450 9.57 18.61 15.10
CA LEU A 450 9.98 17.61 14.11
C LEU A 450 9.96 18.26 12.72
N ARG A 451 10.86 17.82 11.85
CA ARG A 451 10.97 18.32 10.47
C ARG A 451 10.89 17.16 9.50
N GLY A 452 10.26 17.41 8.37
CA GLY A 452 10.17 16.48 7.25
C GLY A 452 9.90 17.26 5.96
N LEU A 453 9.31 16.59 4.98
CA LEU A 453 8.89 17.16 3.71
C LEU A 453 7.44 17.65 3.82
N GLY A 454 7.21 18.94 3.57
CA GLY A 454 5.85 19.46 3.37
C GLY A 454 5.29 18.96 2.04
N VAL A 455 4.21 18.16 2.08
CA VAL A 455 3.67 17.50 0.87
C VAL A 455 2.24 17.92 0.52
N SER A 456 1.54 18.58 1.45
CA SER A 456 0.23 19.20 1.26
C SER A 456 0.16 20.46 2.09
N CYS A 457 -0.03 21.61 1.43
CA CYS A 457 0.08 22.93 2.05
C CYS A 457 -1.02 23.22 3.09
N GLY A 458 -0.72 24.16 3.99
CA GLY A 458 -1.65 24.62 5.03
C GLY A 458 -1.16 24.32 6.44
N THR A 459 -1.92 24.80 7.42
CA THR A 459 -1.60 24.63 8.85
C THR A 459 -2.82 24.15 9.62
N ALA A 460 -2.66 23.15 10.47
CA ALA A 460 -3.73 22.65 11.32
C ALA A 460 -3.22 22.21 12.70
N ARG A 461 -4.11 22.28 13.70
CA ARG A 461 -3.86 21.80 15.05
C ARG A 461 -4.81 20.67 15.39
N GLY A 462 -4.34 19.70 16.18
CA GLY A 462 -5.18 18.64 16.68
C GLY A 462 -4.46 17.73 17.66
N ARG A 463 -5.20 16.80 18.24
CA ARG A 463 -4.64 15.73 19.09
C ARG A 463 -4.04 14.66 18.20
N VAL A 464 -2.84 14.22 18.53
CA VAL A 464 -2.16 13.11 17.87
C VAL A 464 -2.90 11.81 18.12
N ARG A 465 -3.07 11.05 17.04
CA ARG A 465 -3.40 9.63 17.05
C ARG A 465 -2.32 8.88 16.27
N VAL A 466 -1.52 8.07 16.96
CA VAL A 466 -0.49 7.23 16.36
C VAL A 466 -1.11 5.89 15.95
N LEU A 467 -1.20 5.64 14.64
CA LEU A 467 -1.71 4.37 14.10
C LEU A 467 -0.60 3.63 13.36
N ARG A 468 -0.44 2.33 13.65
CA ARG A 468 0.58 1.46 13.02
C ARG A 468 -0.01 0.51 11.98
N SER A 469 -1.33 0.30 12.03
CA SER A 469 -2.06 -0.60 11.15
C SER A 469 -3.40 0.04 10.75
N PRO A 470 -3.91 -0.26 9.55
CA PRO A 470 -5.30 0.02 9.19
C PRO A 470 -6.33 -0.57 10.16
N ASP A 471 -5.97 -1.63 10.91
CA ASP A 471 -6.84 -2.27 11.91
C ASP A 471 -7.35 -1.28 12.97
N ASP A 472 -6.54 -0.27 13.27
CA ASP A 472 -6.80 0.69 14.33
C ASP A 472 -7.54 1.95 13.83
N LEU A 473 -7.91 2.00 12.54
CA LEU A 473 -8.60 3.15 11.93
C LEU A 473 -9.89 3.53 12.67
N ALA A 474 -10.61 2.55 13.23
CA ALA A 474 -11.83 2.79 14.00
C ALA A 474 -11.59 3.54 15.33
N SER A 475 -10.36 3.59 15.82
CA SER A 475 -9.98 4.33 17.03
C SER A 475 -9.85 5.84 16.78
N LEU A 476 -9.66 6.25 15.53
CA LEU A 476 -9.51 7.64 15.13
C LEU A 476 -10.77 8.45 15.46
N ARG A 477 -10.59 9.70 15.86
CA ARG A 477 -11.67 10.65 16.09
C ARG A 477 -11.59 11.85 15.13
N PRO A 478 -12.74 12.45 14.76
CA PRO A 478 -12.75 13.64 13.91
C PRO A 478 -11.92 14.79 14.50
N GLY A 479 -11.12 15.44 13.65
CA GLY A 479 -10.24 16.53 14.04
C GLY A 479 -8.92 16.11 14.69
N GLU A 480 -8.64 14.81 14.82
CA GLU A 480 -7.31 14.33 15.23
C GLU A 480 -6.28 14.49 14.09
N VAL A 481 -4.99 14.51 14.47
CA VAL A 481 -3.84 14.46 13.57
C VAL A 481 -3.39 12.99 13.50
N LEU A 482 -3.47 12.40 12.30
CA LEU A 482 -2.98 11.05 12.06
C LEU A 482 -1.45 11.07 12.03
N VAL A 483 -0.82 10.22 12.85
CA VAL A 483 0.62 9.95 12.81
C VAL A 483 0.82 8.47 12.50
N CYS A 484 1.55 8.13 11.44
CA CYS A 484 1.78 6.73 11.03
C CYS A 484 3.14 6.55 10.34
N GLU A 485 3.56 5.30 10.12
CA GLU A 485 4.82 5.00 9.40
C GLU A 485 4.69 5.45 7.93
N ALA A 486 3.63 4.99 7.27
CA ALA A 486 3.19 5.40 5.95
C ALA A 486 1.70 5.05 5.79
N THR A 487 1.05 5.57 4.74
CA THR A 487 -0.32 5.20 4.40
C THR A 487 -0.38 4.40 3.10
N SER A 488 -1.39 3.56 2.98
CA SER A 488 -1.79 2.86 1.76
C SER A 488 -3.21 3.27 1.34
N PRO A 489 -3.73 2.82 0.17
CA PRO A 489 -5.10 3.09 -0.23
C PRO A 489 -6.15 2.65 0.81
N SER A 490 -5.83 1.67 1.65
CA SER A 490 -6.71 1.21 2.73
C SER A 490 -7.04 2.29 3.78
N TRP A 491 -6.23 3.34 3.87
CA TRP A 491 -6.39 4.43 4.83
C TRP A 491 -7.27 5.57 4.31
N THR A 492 -7.54 5.64 3.00
CA THR A 492 -8.24 6.77 2.36
C THR A 492 -9.56 7.15 3.03
N PRO A 493 -10.42 6.21 3.50
CA PRO A 493 -11.74 6.57 4.00
C PRO A 493 -11.71 7.49 5.24
N VAL A 494 -10.60 7.50 5.99
CA VAL A 494 -10.50 8.31 7.22
C VAL A 494 -9.98 9.72 6.99
N PHE A 495 -9.37 10.01 5.83
CA PHE A 495 -8.77 11.33 5.57
C PHE A 495 -9.79 12.45 5.61
N SER A 496 -11.03 12.13 5.24
CA SER A 496 -12.16 13.05 5.37
C SER A 496 -12.44 13.51 6.80
N LEU A 497 -11.86 12.86 7.84
CA LEU A 497 -12.08 13.18 9.25
C LEU A 497 -10.89 13.90 9.91
N LEU A 498 -9.72 13.91 9.25
CA LEU A 498 -8.46 14.38 9.83
C LEU A 498 -8.34 15.89 9.86
N ALA A 499 -7.60 16.40 10.85
CA ALA A 499 -7.11 17.77 10.84
C ALA A 499 -5.80 17.90 10.02
N ALA A 500 -4.91 16.92 10.13
CA ALA A 500 -3.66 16.81 9.38
C ALA A 500 -3.14 15.37 9.37
N CYS A 501 -2.18 15.08 8.49
CA CYS A 501 -1.50 13.78 8.39
C CYS A 501 0.02 13.93 8.51
N VAL A 502 0.67 13.08 9.31
CA VAL A 502 2.12 13.06 9.51
C VAL A 502 2.64 11.64 9.29
N CYS A 503 3.63 11.47 8.42
CA CYS A 503 4.22 10.17 8.10
C CYS A 503 5.73 10.13 8.34
N ASP A 504 6.23 9.01 8.88
CA ASP A 504 7.68 8.79 9.02
C ASP A 504 8.36 8.59 7.67
N VAL A 505 7.67 7.95 6.74
CA VAL A 505 8.16 7.61 5.41
C VAL A 505 7.25 8.24 4.35
N GLY A 506 7.86 8.78 3.29
CA GLY A 506 7.17 9.07 2.05
C GLY A 506 7.57 10.39 1.40
N GLY A 507 7.39 10.48 0.08
CA GLY A 507 7.64 11.67 -0.73
C GLY A 507 6.38 12.33 -1.30
N MET A 508 6.59 13.32 -2.17
CA MET A 508 5.51 14.12 -2.79
C MET A 508 4.44 13.30 -3.53
N LEU A 509 4.79 12.11 -4.03
CA LEU A 509 3.91 11.26 -4.85
C LEU A 509 3.28 10.09 -4.05
N THR A 510 3.54 9.99 -2.75
CA THR A 510 2.99 8.90 -1.91
C THR A 510 1.50 9.06 -1.64
N HIS A 511 0.84 7.97 -1.21
CA HIS A 511 -0.58 8.01 -0.86
C HIS A 511 -0.92 9.11 0.15
N ALA A 512 -0.12 9.25 1.21
CA ALA A 512 -0.37 10.25 2.25
C ALA A 512 -0.40 11.66 1.66
N ALA A 513 0.59 11.97 0.81
CA ALA A 513 0.73 13.25 0.13
C ALA A 513 -0.44 13.51 -0.83
N THR A 514 -0.72 12.53 -1.68
CA THR A 514 -1.76 12.51 -2.71
C THR A 514 -3.13 12.73 -2.11
N ILE A 515 -3.54 11.87 -1.18
CA ILE A 515 -4.87 11.91 -0.56
C ILE A 515 -5.03 13.18 0.28
N SER A 516 -3.98 13.61 1.01
CA SER A 516 -4.05 14.85 1.79
C SER A 516 -4.34 16.08 0.93
N ARG A 517 -3.76 16.17 -0.27
CA ARG A 517 -4.04 17.26 -1.22
C ARG A 517 -5.48 17.21 -1.74
N GLU A 518 -6.01 16.03 -1.99
CA GLU A 518 -7.39 15.82 -2.46
C GLU A 518 -8.42 16.24 -1.40
N TYR A 519 -8.15 15.93 -0.13
CA TYR A 519 -9.00 16.36 0.99
C TYR A 519 -8.69 17.77 1.50
N GLY A 520 -7.63 18.41 0.98
CA GLY A 520 -7.20 19.76 1.37
C GLY A 520 -6.73 19.86 2.81
N ILE A 521 -6.12 18.80 3.36
CA ILE A 521 -5.56 18.79 4.72
C ILE A 521 -4.02 18.96 4.68
N PRO A 522 -3.41 19.63 5.67
CA PRO A 522 -1.96 19.74 5.79
C PRO A 522 -1.31 18.37 5.97
N CYS A 523 -0.17 18.14 5.30
CA CYS A 523 0.56 16.90 5.45
C CYS A 523 2.08 17.09 5.39
N VAL A 524 2.77 16.40 6.31
CA VAL A 524 4.23 16.32 6.39
C VAL A 524 4.65 14.85 6.35
N CYS A 525 5.46 14.47 5.36
CA CYS A 525 6.03 13.13 5.24
C CYS A 525 7.55 13.16 5.51
N ASP A 526 8.20 12.00 5.43
CA ASP A 526 9.65 11.85 5.62
C ASP A 526 10.15 12.44 6.96
N VAL A 527 9.33 12.35 8.01
CA VAL A 527 9.70 12.83 9.36
C VAL A 527 10.69 11.86 10.04
N GLY A 528 10.66 10.58 9.66
CA GLY A 528 11.56 9.53 10.14
C GLY A 528 11.35 9.07 11.59
N SER A 529 10.69 9.85 12.43
CA SER A 529 10.51 9.51 13.85
C SER A 529 9.23 9.99 14.53
N ALA A 530 8.28 10.55 13.80
CA ALA A 530 6.99 10.95 14.33
C ALA A 530 6.29 9.84 15.12
N THR A 531 6.27 8.59 14.63
CA THR A 531 5.60 7.48 15.34
C THR A 531 6.30 7.04 16.64
N ARG A 532 7.56 7.42 16.81
CA ARG A 532 8.37 7.16 18.01
C ARG A 532 8.32 8.33 18.99
N ASP A 533 8.39 9.55 18.46
CA ASP A 533 8.61 10.77 19.24
C ASP A 533 7.29 11.40 19.71
N LEU A 534 6.21 11.26 18.93
CA LEU A 534 4.85 11.69 19.28
C LEU A 534 4.05 10.56 19.94
N ARG A 535 3.09 10.93 20.79
CA ARG A 535 2.22 10.00 21.53
C ARG A 535 0.76 10.33 21.35
N ASP A 536 -0.09 9.33 21.51
CA ASP A 536 -1.53 9.52 21.56
C ASP A 536 -1.92 10.62 22.56
N GLY A 537 -2.71 11.59 22.10
CA GLY A 537 -3.19 12.71 22.89
C GLY A 537 -2.28 13.96 22.90
N ASP A 538 -1.03 13.87 22.44
CA ASP A 538 -0.16 15.04 22.24
C ASP A 538 -0.90 16.09 21.40
N GLU A 539 -0.84 17.37 21.77
CA GLU A 539 -1.37 18.47 20.95
C GLU A 539 -0.25 19.02 20.08
N VAL A 540 -0.47 19.01 18.76
CA VAL A 540 0.51 19.44 17.77
C VAL A 540 -0.05 20.49 16.81
N GLU A 541 0.84 21.30 16.25
CA GLU A 541 0.60 22.11 15.06
C GLU A 541 1.39 21.52 13.89
N VAL A 542 0.71 21.19 12.80
CA VAL A 542 1.31 20.67 11.57
C VAL A 542 1.30 21.80 10.53
N ASP A 543 2.47 22.15 10.03
CA ASP A 543 2.68 23.05 8.90
C ASP A 543 3.16 22.23 7.69
N GLY A 544 2.21 21.91 6.81
CA GLY A 544 2.45 21.12 5.61
C GLY A 544 3.06 21.93 4.46
N THR A 545 3.21 23.25 4.62
CA THR A 545 3.94 24.10 3.66
C THR A 545 5.44 24.09 3.97
N ASN A 546 5.81 24.29 5.23
CA ASN A 546 7.22 24.35 5.66
C ASN A 546 7.78 22.99 6.09
N GLY A 547 6.95 21.93 6.13
CA GLY A 547 7.38 20.59 6.51
C GLY A 547 7.72 20.47 8.00
N THR A 548 6.94 21.10 8.88
CA THR A 548 7.23 21.09 10.33
C THR A 548 6.06 20.62 11.17
N VAL A 549 6.36 19.89 12.25
CA VAL A 549 5.38 19.46 13.25
C VAL A 549 5.85 19.94 14.62
N THR A 550 5.08 20.84 15.25
CA THR A 550 5.43 21.45 16.53
C THR A 550 4.60 20.86 17.65
N LEU A 551 5.25 20.30 18.67
CA LEU A 551 4.61 19.83 19.89
C LEU A 551 4.21 21.04 20.75
N LEU A 552 2.91 21.25 20.93
CA LEU A 552 2.33 22.36 21.69
C LEU A 552 2.14 21.99 23.15
N ALA A 553 1.58 20.82 23.41
CA ALA A 553 1.36 20.30 24.75
C ALA A 553 1.40 18.77 24.75
N ARG A 554 1.93 18.20 25.83
CA ARG A 554 1.86 16.77 26.12
C ARG A 554 0.96 16.60 27.35
N PRO A 555 -0.23 16.00 27.24
CA PRO A 555 -1.03 15.74 28.41
C PRO A 555 -0.29 14.80 29.36
N ASP A 556 -0.46 14.99 30.66
CA ASP A 556 0.06 14.06 31.65
C ASP A 556 -0.49 12.66 31.37
N PRO A 557 0.33 11.59 31.53
CA PRO A 557 -0.15 10.24 31.34
C PRO A 557 -1.35 10.01 32.27
N VAL A 558 -2.48 9.62 31.69
CA VAL A 558 -3.67 9.23 32.45
C VAL A 558 -3.26 8.06 33.35
N ARG A 559 -3.27 8.29 34.67
CA ARG A 559 -2.89 7.31 35.69
C ARG A 559 -3.87 6.14 35.78
#